data_AF-A0A9P4T5B2-F1
#
_entry.id   AF-A0A9P4T5B2-F1
#
_cell.length_a   1.000
_cell.length_b   1.000
_cell.length_c   1.000
_cell.angle_alpha   90.00
_cell.angle_beta   90.00
_cell.angle_gamma   90.00
#
_symmetry.space_group_name_H-M   'P 1'
#
loop_
_entity.id
_entity.type
_entity.pdbx_description
1 polymer ?
#
loop_
_entity_poly.entity_id
_entity_poly.type
_entity_poly.pdbx_seq_one_letter_code
_entity_poly.pdbx_strand_id
1 'polypeptide(L)'
;MPSKGILCYSYIAVPGVEIEFNVPKNSITKGEQQQFSCDHLEVESSNLGHFKFTGRFEFVVRRDGRELVKQWVDVNSMTGGLSDGTMKTMDETPSIFTEDIIVSYGFYDAGPGLAALPKQHQCYVTATPNYENWMRDVLPSGSDIANKPFNHMVLPSSHDIGMNSMATAMSLLEKAGTGVIKEVLGRSLPRALSLIEKVGDKGVNAIAPDIIRALAVTQKDSLETILKLGARYFEFRPARCHRQIQSVSPLEDTLFFQHGAIPGMRYADFLSEIVRFLKDHGDEIVVVQNRWDGVPGDCPKPDDNELHNFLTDALRDSDIAEAGLDDMQNLSVQALRDQHKRLIVLRDINQVSNYDDDANATLTGDSMVQKLQSMTQDPPRGHPITLLQCQATATNIRDVIIASVLDSDTIDDPWHSIFVLWSQYGLQFDVQYGLSFAFADNEHNADFRHHRDVANTVGYPAIEGMVKYLEDTVPAPKLQCATVASSSLIPANNQYTVPPMQAASNTGNGVQVINTFQVPSSAHIPASQPILANTIRPLIRCPGDKNGAGCEYSTKQHARFKEHFADNHMRTYLDYICNCGKTFSKNERGKRDFAMHVWEDSCTRA
;
A
#
# COMPACT_ATOMS: atom_id res chain seq x y z
N MET A 1 34.85 10.39 10.45
CA MET A 1 34.17 10.79 11.70
C MET A 1 32.84 10.07 11.76
N PRO A 2 32.28 9.79 12.94
CA PRO A 2 30.95 9.19 13.02
C PRO A 2 29.91 10.12 12.38
N SER A 3 29.05 9.56 11.56
CA SER A 3 27.89 10.22 10.98
C SER A 3 26.78 9.20 10.78
N LYS A 4 25.54 9.68 10.75
CA LYS A 4 24.38 8.87 10.37
C LYS A 4 23.67 9.54 9.20
N GLY A 5 23.57 8.77 8.11
CA GLY A 5 22.95 9.20 6.87
C GLY A 5 21.43 9.07 6.88
N ILE A 6 20.79 9.99 6.18
CA ILE A 6 19.35 10.08 5.99
C ILE A 6 19.11 10.27 4.48
N LEU A 7 18.38 9.35 3.86
CA LEU A 7 17.88 9.49 2.50
C LEU A 7 16.58 10.29 2.54
N CYS A 8 16.50 11.36 1.77
CA CYS A 8 15.38 12.29 1.75
C CYS A 8 14.66 12.16 0.40
N TYR A 9 13.40 11.74 0.42
CA TYR A 9 12.55 11.61 -0.76
C TYR A 9 11.51 12.72 -0.77
N SER A 10 11.28 13.32 -1.93
CA SER A 10 10.26 14.36 -2.05
C SER A 10 9.42 14.25 -3.33
N TYR A 11 8.17 14.70 -3.23
CA TYR A 11 7.27 14.89 -4.35
C TYR A 11 6.32 16.06 -4.10
N ILE A 12 6.25 17.01 -5.02
CA ILE A 12 5.43 18.22 -4.89
C ILE A 12 4.46 18.27 -6.06
N ALA A 13 3.16 18.36 -5.80
CA ALA A 13 2.11 18.50 -6.83
C ALA A 13 1.29 19.78 -6.67
N VAL A 14 1.75 20.73 -5.84
CA VAL A 14 1.08 22.00 -5.58
C VAL A 14 1.98 23.17 -5.97
N PRO A 15 1.48 24.13 -6.77
CA PRO A 15 2.24 25.33 -7.11
C PRO A 15 2.63 26.18 -5.90
N GLY A 16 3.85 26.75 -5.97
CA GLY A 16 4.39 27.65 -4.95
C GLY A 16 4.84 26.95 -3.67
N VAL A 17 4.78 25.61 -3.62
CA VAL A 17 5.22 24.81 -2.48
C VAL A 17 6.70 24.42 -2.60
N GLU A 18 7.41 24.46 -1.48
CA GLU A 18 8.79 24.00 -1.33
C GLU A 18 8.89 23.04 -0.14
N ILE A 19 9.77 22.04 -0.25
CA ILE A 19 10.14 21.13 0.85
C ILE A 19 11.63 21.34 1.14
N GLU A 20 11.96 21.76 2.35
CA GLU A 20 13.33 21.89 2.83
C GLU A 20 13.64 20.78 3.84
N PHE A 21 14.74 20.06 3.61
CA PHE A 21 15.33 19.12 4.57
C PHE A 21 16.57 19.75 5.20
N ASN A 22 16.69 19.63 6.51
CA ASN A 22 17.72 20.29 7.30
C ASN A 22 18.41 19.32 8.25
N VAL A 23 19.73 19.46 8.35
CA VAL A 23 20.58 18.92 9.43
C VAL A 23 21.52 20.04 9.91
N PRO A 24 22.27 19.87 11.01
CA PRO A 24 23.15 20.93 11.49
C PRO A 24 24.16 21.37 10.41
N LYS A 25 24.13 22.67 10.09
CA LYS A 25 24.99 23.35 9.08
C LYS A 25 24.80 22.88 7.62
N ASN A 26 23.77 22.11 7.30
CA ASN A 26 23.50 21.69 5.92
C ASN A 26 21.99 21.60 5.65
N SER A 27 21.55 22.02 4.47
CA SER A 27 20.15 21.94 4.05
C SER A 27 20.00 21.73 2.55
N ILE A 28 18.87 21.15 2.17
CA ILE A 28 18.47 20.89 0.79
C ILE A 28 17.04 21.36 0.62
N THR A 29 16.76 22.22 -0.34
CA THR A 29 15.41 22.69 -0.68
C THR A 29 14.99 22.15 -2.04
N LYS A 30 13.74 21.72 -2.15
CA LYS A 30 13.10 21.21 -3.37
C LYS A 30 11.86 22.03 -3.69
N GLY A 31 11.69 22.40 -4.94
CA GLY A 31 10.55 23.18 -5.43
C GLY A 31 10.03 22.70 -6.79
N GLU A 32 10.66 21.68 -7.37
CA GLU A 32 10.27 21.10 -8.63
C GLU A 32 8.94 20.34 -8.48
N GLN A 33 7.93 20.75 -9.24
CA GLN A 33 6.63 20.09 -9.25
C GLN A 33 6.67 18.82 -10.10
N GLN A 34 5.85 17.85 -9.70
CA GLN A 34 5.60 16.58 -10.39
C GLN A 34 6.88 15.78 -10.68
N GLN A 35 7.89 15.96 -9.84
CA GLN A 35 9.15 15.23 -9.92
C GLN A 35 9.41 14.54 -8.60
N PHE A 36 9.71 13.24 -8.69
CA PHE A 36 10.23 12.51 -7.56
C PHE A 36 11.72 12.83 -7.40
N SER A 37 12.14 13.26 -6.22
CA SER A 37 13.55 13.50 -5.91
C SER A 37 14.03 12.55 -4.81
N CYS A 38 15.33 12.24 -4.86
CA CYS A 38 16.04 11.52 -3.82
C CYS A 38 17.34 12.27 -3.53
N ASP A 39 17.55 12.58 -2.26
CA ASP A 39 18.69 13.32 -1.77
C ASP A 39 19.25 12.66 -0.51
N HIS A 40 20.36 13.19 -0.01
CA HIS A 40 21.07 12.60 1.11
C HIS A 40 21.63 13.67 2.03
N LEU A 41 21.38 13.50 3.32
CA LEU A 41 21.91 14.35 4.39
C LEU A 41 22.60 13.49 5.46
N GLU A 42 23.58 14.08 6.14
CA GLU A 42 24.35 13.41 7.20
C GLU A 42 24.29 14.25 8.47
N VAL A 43 23.94 13.61 9.59
CA VAL A 43 24.11 14.21 10.91
C VAL A 43 25.55 13.98 11.35
N GLU A 44 26.43 14.91 10.99
CA GLU A 44 27.87 14.82 11.26
C GLU A 44 28.26 15.40 12.62
N SER A 45 29.04 14.68 13.43
CA SER A 45 29.53 15.19 14.72
C SER A 45 30.37 16.48 14.59
N SER A 46 31.05 16.70 13.47
CA SER A 46 31.80 17.95 13.17
C SER A 46 30.91 19.18 13.03
N ASN A 47 29.64 18.97 12.68
CA ASN A 47 28.67 20.05 12.56
C ASN A 47 27.97 20.34 13.89
N LEU A 48 28.25 19.55 14.92
CA LEU A 48 27.76 19.73 16.28
C LEU A 48 28.78 20.50 17.15
N GLY A 49 28.33 20.94 18.33
CA GLY A 49 29.22 21.54 19.33
C GLY A 49 30.18 20.51 19.95
N HIS A 50 31.26 20.97 20.60
CA HIS A 50 32.17 20.07 21.31
C HIS A 50 31.41 19.15 22.29
N PHE A 51 31.70 17.85 22.22
CA PHE A 51 31.06 16.80 23.02
C PHE A 51 29.54 16.65 22.82
N LYS A 52 28.97 17.18 21.73
CA LYS A 52 27.60 16.89 21.32
C LYS A 52 27.60 15.82 20.24
N PHE A 53 26.76 14.81 20.44
CA PHE A 53 26.60 13.71 19.48
C PHE A 53 25.20 13.64 18.88
N THR A 54 24.25 14.39 19.40
CA THR A 54 22.88 14.46 18.88
C THR A 54 22.72 15.71 18.02
N GLY A 55 22.25 15.52 16.79
CA GLY A 55 21.88 16.59 15.88
C GLY A 55 20.45 16.40 15.40
N ARG A 56 19.77 17.51 15.10
CA ARG A 56 18.38 17.49 14.64
C ARG A 56 18.33 17.33 13.13
N PHE A 57 17.60 16.32 12.67
CA PHE A 57 17.04 16.28 11.33
C PHE A 57 15.64 16.90 11.36
N GLU A 58 15.31 17.76 10.40
CA GLU A 58 13.96 18.30 10.26
C GLU A 58 13.61 18.52 8.80
N PHE A 59 12.31 18.46 8.48
CA PHE A 59 11.79 18.99 7.24
C PHE A 59 10.83 20.13 7.49
N VAL A 60 10.76 21.05 6.54
CA VAL A 60 9.84 22.19 6.53
C VAL A 60 9.16 22.28 5.17
N VAL A 61 7.83 22.25 5.16
CA VAL A 61 7.03 22.53 3.96
C VAL A 61 6.62 24.00 4.00
N ARG A 62 6.92 24.74 2.94
CA ARG A 62 6.56 26.15 2.78
C ARG A 62 5.70 26.37 1.56
N ARG A 63 4.90 27.42 1.57
CA ARG A 63 4.24 27.96 0.37
C ARG A 63 4.48 29.46 0.31
N ASP A 64 5.01 29.93 -0.82
CA ASP A 64 5.33 31.35 -1.03
C ASP A 64 6.17 31.95 0.11
N GLY A 65 7.14 31.17 0.62
CA GLY A 65 8.03 31.54 1.72
C GLY A 65 7.44 31.42 3.14
N ARG A 66 6.16 31.08 3.29
CA ARG A 66 5.50 30.88 4.59
C ARG A 66 5.56 29.41 5.01
N GLU A 67 5.98 29.17 6.25
CA GLU A 67 5.97 27.84 6.87
C GLU A 67 4.54 27.32 7.06
N LEU A 68 4.29 26.12 6.53
CA LEU A 68 3.01 25.41 6.65
C LEU A 68 3.11 24.23 7.61
N VAL A 69 4.16 23.42 7.45
CA VAL A 69 4.39 22.21 8.25
C VAL A 69 5.86 22.14 8.62
N LYS A 70 6.14 21.75 9.86
CA LYS A 70 7.49 21.47 10.34
C LYS A 70 7.47 20.20 11.19
N GLN A 71 8.35 19.26 10.87
CA GLN A 71 8.51 18.00 11.61
C GLN A 71 9.99 17.70 11.80
N TRP A 72 10.36 17.05 12.91
CA TRP A 72 11.77 16.83 13.25
C TRP A 72 12.01 15.58 14.08
N VAL A 73 13.25 15.10 14.08
CA VAL A 73 13.75 14.06 14.98
C VAL A 73 15.23 14.30 15.29
N ASP A 74 15.60 14.07 16.55
CA ASP A 74 16.97 14.14 17.03
C ASP A 74 17.67 12.79 16.82
N VAL A 75 18.78 12.83 16.08
CA VAL A 75 19.56 11.67 15.66
C VAL A 75 20.94 11.70 16.30
N ASN A 76 21.34 10.59 16.92
CA ASN A 76 22.69 10.43 17.43
C ASN A 76 23.66 10.14 16.26
N SER A 77 24.58 11.07 15.97
CA SER A 77 25.60 10.95 14.93
C SER A 77 26.56 9.76 15.08
N MET A 78 26.69 9.17 16.27
CA MET A 78 27.54 7.99 16.49
C MET A 78 26.78 6.67 16.39
N THR A 79 25.60 6.59 16.99
CA THR A 79 24.84 5.34 17.08
C THR A 79 23.72 5.24 16.05
N GLY A 80 23.27 6.36 15.49
CA GLY A 80 22.05 6.48 14.70
C GLY A 80 20.76 6.43 15.53
N GLY A 81 20.84 6.24 16.85
CA GLY A 81 19.64 6.14 17.68
C GLY A 81 18.85 7.45 17.71
N LEU A 82 17.52 7.31 17.70
CA LEU A 82 16.56 8.41 17.79
C LEU A 82 16.26 8.72 19.27
N SER A 83 16.21 10.00 19.65
CA SER A 83 15.96 10.38 21.05
C SER A 83 14.67 11.16 21.30
N ASP A 84 14.46 12.28 20.60
CA ASP A 84 13.32 13.18 20.76
C ASP A 84 12.84 13.62 19.37
N GLY A 85 11.59 14.01 19.22
CA GLY A 85 11.04 14.39 17.92
C GLY A 85 9.54 14.25 17.80
N THR A 86 9.06 14.64 16.63
CA THR A 86 7.67 14.52 16.19
C THR A 86 7.48 13.42 15.14
N MET A 87 8.53 12.64 14.87
CA MET A 87 8.56 11.57 13.87
C MET A 87 9.34 10.37 14.38
N LYS A 88 9.30 10.09 15.69
CA LYS A 88 10.10 9.02 16.28
C LYS A 88 9.50 7.66 15.95
N THR A 89 8.17 7.59 15.90
CA THR A 89 7.43 6.36 15.60
C THR A 89 6.45 6.60 14.46
N MET A 90 6.03 5.52 13.79
CA MET A 90 5.04 5.62 12.71
C MET A 90 3.73 6.28 13.18
N ASP A 91 3.29 5.96 14.40
CA ASP A 91 2.04 6.48 14.97
C ASP A 91 2.07 8.01 15.14
N GLU A 92 3.26 8.63 15.11
CA GLU A 92 3.50 10.07 15.16
C GLU A 92 3.60 10.74 13.78
N THR A 93 3.40 9.98 12.70
CA THR A 93 3.50 10.48 11.31
C THR A 93 2.16 10.56 10.56
N PRO A 94 1.03 10.97 11.17
CA PRO A 94 -0.22 11.13 10.42
C PRO A 94 -0.04 12.21 9.35
N SER A 95 -0.69 12.03 8.20
CA SER A 95 -0.69 13.04 7.14
C SER A 95 -1.34 14.34 7.65
N ILE A 96 -0.76 15.49 7.30
CA ILE A 96 -1.16 16.80 7.82
C ILE A 96 -1.93 17.56 6.74
N PHE A 97 -3.11 18.04 7.11
CA PHE A 97 -3.95 18.89 6.27
C PHE A 97 -3.73 20.36 6.66
N THR A 98 -3.41 21.19 5.69
CA THR A 98 -3.26 22.63 5.90
C THR A 98 -3.64 23.36 4.63
N GLU A 99 -4.46 24.40 4.73
CA GLU A 99 -5.04 25.07 3.55
C GLU A 99 -5.73 24.07 2.61
N ASP A 100 -5.37 24.10 1.32
CA ASP A 100 -5.78 23.22 0.23
C ASP A 100 -4.77 22.08 -0.02
N ILE A 101 -3.79 21.89 0.86
CA ILE A 101 -2.73 20.89 0.71
C ILE A 101 -2.79 19.77 1.74
N ILE A 102 -2.33 18.60 1.32
CA ILE A 102 -2.04 17.45 2.18
C ILE A 102 -0.54 17.19 2.13
N VAL A 103 0.09 17.17 3.32
CA VAL A 103 1.47 16.75 3.51
C VAL A 103 1.49 15.33 4.06
N SER A 104 1.85 14.35 3.23
CA SER A 104 2.05 12.97 3.68
C SER A 104 3.53 12.70 3.85
N TYR A 105 3.94 12.19 5.01
CA TYR A 105 5.34 11.97 5.32
C TYR A 105 5.52 10.74 6.19
N GLY A 106 6.75 10.24 6.21
CA GLY A 106 7.17 9.18 7.11
C GLY A 106 8.67 9.24 7.34
N PHE A 107 9.10 8.72 8.48
CA PHE A 107 10.49 8.50 8.81
C PHE A 107 10.68 6.99 9.00
N TYR A 108 11.82 6.45 8.56
CA TYR A 108 12.24 5.07 8.74
C TYR A 108 13.50 5.03 9.61
N ASP A 109 13.37 4.49 10.82
CA ASP A 109 14.49 4.23 11.71
C ASP A 109 15.34 3.02 11.26
N ALA A 110 16.31 3.29 10.39
CA ALA A 110 17.26 2.27 9.97
C ALA A 110 18.25 1.87 11.07
N GLY A 111 18.26 0.58 11.40
CA GLY A 111 19.28 -0.06 12.22
C GLY A 111 20.67 -0.14 11.53
N PRO A 112 21.53 -1.10 11.94
CA PRO A 112 22.88 -1.23 11.41
C PRO A 112 22.97 -1.86 10.01
N GLY A 113 21.83 -2.16 9.37
CA GLY A 113 21.76 -2.76 8.04
C GLY A 113 21.89 -4.29 8.02
N LEU A 114 21.39 -4.97 9.07
CA LEU A 114 21.33 -6.43 9.12
C LEU A 114 20.38 -6.99 8.05
N ALA A 115 20.64 -8.21 7.58
CA ALA A 115 19.81 -8.87 6.57
C ALA A 115 19.57 -8.05 5.28
N ALA A 116 20.59 -7.26 4.88
CA ALA A 116 20.54 -6.33 3.74
C ALA A 116 19.52 -5.18 3.87
N LEU A 117 18.99 -4.95 5.08
CA LEU A 117 18.19 -3.77 5.36
C LEU A 117 19.00 -2.49 5.16
N PRO A 118 18.33 -1.36 4.87
CA PRO A 118 19.00 -0.07 4.79
C PRO A 118 19.74 0.25 6.08
N LYS A 119 20.94 0.81 5.96
CA LYS A 119 21.76 1.30 7.09
C LYS A 119 21.59 2.79 7.36
N GLN A 120 20.89 3.49 6.47
CA GLN A 120 20.61 4.93 6.53
C GLN A 120 19.14 5.12 6.82
N HIS A 121 18.81 6.08 7.69
CA HIS A 121 17.41 6.42 7.89
C HIS A 121 16.81 6.90 6.58
N GLN A 122 15.50 6.86 6.48
CA GLN A 122 14.81 7.34 5.30
C GLN A 122 13.70 8.28 5.72
N CYS A 123 13.50 9.36 4.98
CA CYS A 123 12.39 10.27 5.19
C CYS A 123 11.75 10.55 3.84
N TYR A 124 10.46 10.30 3.70
CA TYR A 124 9.70 10.79 2.55
C TYR A 124 8.78 11.92 2.97
N VAL A 125 8.62 12.91 2.10
CA VAL A 125 7.66 14.00 2.25
C VAL A 125 7.01 14.27 0.91
N THR A 126 5.69 14.19 0.86
CA THR A 126 4.90 14.59 -0.31
C THR A 126 4.03 15.78 0.04
N ALA A 127 3.86 16.70 -0.90
CA ALA A 127 2.92 17.81 -0.78
C ALA A 127 1.98 17.78 -1.99
N THR A 128 0.71 17.49 -1.75
CA THR A 128 -0.31 17.28 -2.80
C THR A 128 -1.55 18.13 -2.54
N PRO A 129 -2.39 18.42 -3.54
CA PRO A 129 -3.71 18.96 -3.31
C PRO A 129 -4.55 18.04 -2.41
N ASN A 130 -5.58 18.59 -1.76
CA ASN A 130 -6.62 17.76 -1.15
C ASN A 130 -7.44 17.04 -2.24
N TYR A 131 -7.39 15.70 -2.26
CA TYR A 131 -8.04 14.85 -3.25
C TYR A 131 -9.40 14.28 -2.79
N GLU A 132 -10.01 14.87 -1.76
CA GLU A 132 -11.33 14.43 -1.29
C GLU A 132 -12.44 14.53 -2.37
N ASN A 133 -12.28 15.37 -3.40
CA ASN A 133 -13.25 15.55 -4.50
C ASN A 133 -12.64 15.32 -5.90
N TRP A 134 -11.57 14.53 -6.03
CA TRP A 134 -10.83 14.46 -7.30
C TRP A 134 -11.69 13.95 -8.47
N MET A 135 -12.67 13.05 -8.24
CA MET A 135 -13.53 12.57 -9.33
C MET A 135 -14.50 13.67 -9.78
N ARG A 136 -14.96 14.56 -8.90
CA ARG A 136 -15.70 15.76 -9.32
C ARG A 136 -14.85 16.65 -10.21
N ASP A 137 -13.61 16.87 -9.79
CA ASP A 137 -12.75 17.91 -10.37
C ASP A 137 -12.17 17.44 -11.73
N VAL A 138 -11.84 16.15 -11.86
CA VAL A 138 -11.30 15.55 -13.09
C VAL A 138 -12.40 15.01 -14.02
N LEU A 139 -13.53 14.58 -13.46
CA LEU A 139 -14.65 14.00 -14.21
C LEU A 139 -15.95 14.76 -13.90
N PRO A 140 -16.05 16.07 -14.18
CA PRO A 140 -17.20 16.87 -13.79
C PRO A 140 -18.48 16.34 -14.41
N SER A 141 -19.58 16.38 -13.66
CA SER A 141 -20.88 15.88 -14.10
C SER A 141 -21.34 16.55 -15.40
N GLY A 142 -21.82 15.74 -16.35
CA GLY A 142 -22.19 16.14 -17.71
C GLY A 142 -21.04 16.24 -18.70
N SER A 143 -19.78 16.02 -18.30
CA SER A 143 -18.65 16.00 -19.22
C SER A 143 -18.58 14.72 -20.06
N ASP A 144 -17.92 14.79 -21.22
CA ASP A 144 -17.68 13.63 -22.08
C ASP A 144 -16.93 12.50 -21.36
N ILE A 145 -16.03 12.85 -20.44
CA ILE A 145 -15.26 11.86 -19.68
C ILE A 145 -16.12 11.17 -18.61
N ALA A 146 -17.05 11.87 -17.96
CA ALA A 146 -18.01 11.27 -17.03
C ALA A 146 -19.00 10.32 -17.73
N ASN A 147 -19.23 10.51 -19.04
CA ASN A 147 -20.07 9.61 -19.85
C ASN A 147 -19.35 8.33 -20.28
N LYS A 148 -18.05 8.18 -20.00
CA LYS A 148 -17.32 6.94 -20.30
C LYS A 148 -17.67 5.82 -19.30
N PRO A 149 -17.58 4.55 -19.72
CA PRO A 149 -17.78 3.39 -18.83
C PRO A 149 -16.90 3.45 -17.58
N PHE A 150 -17.47 3.12 -16.42
CA PHE A 150 -16.74 3.14 -15.14
C PHE A 150 -15.60 2.11 -15.08
N ASN A 151 -15.72 0.98 -15.77
CA ASN A 151 -14.68 -0.05 -15.80
C ASN A 151 -13.38 0.38 -16.51
N HIS A 152 -13.29 1.60 -17.05
CA HIS A 152 -12.05 2.19 -17.55
C HIS A 152 -11.28 3.00 -16.49
N MET A 153 -11.84 3.12 -15.27
CA MET A 153 -11.23 3.88 -14.19
C MET A 153 -9.98 3.21 -13.63
N VAL A 154 -8.97 4.02 -13.32
CA VAL A 154 -7.81 3.63 -12.52
C VAL A 154 -8.00 4.25 -11.14
N LEU A 155 -8.18 3.41 -10.13
CA LEU A 155 -8.50 3.86 -8.77
C LEU A 155 -7.30 3.66 -7.84
N PRO A 156 -6.82 4.71 -7.16
CA PRO A 156 -5.84 4.54 -6.08
C PRO A 156 -6.42 3.68 -4.95
N SER A 157 -5.56 2.86 -4.35
CA SER A 157 -5.94 1.89 -3.32
C SER A 157 -4.88 1.79 -2.25
N SER A 158 -5.33 1.68 -0.99
CA SER A 158 -4.52 1.25 0.14
C SER A 158 -4.56 -0.27 0.27
N HIS A 159 -3.40 -0.91 0.49
CA HIS A 159 -3.34 -2.33 0.79
C HIS A 159 -3.76 -2.63 2.24
N ASP A 160 -4.61 -3.63 2.44
CA ASP A 160 -5.08 -4.05 3.77
C ASP A 160 -5.57 -2.87 4.63
N ILE A 161 -6.51 -2.07 4.09
CA ILE A 161 -7.01 -0.82 4.69
C ILE A 161 -7.40 -0.94 6.17
N GLY A 162 -7.87 -2.12 6.60
CA GLY A 162 -8.25 -2.34 7.99
C GLY A 162 -7.07 -2.44 8.96
N MET A 163 -5.82 -2.47 8.48
CA MET A 163 -4.61 -2.48 9.31
C MET A 163 -3.99 -1.09 9.42
N ASN A 164 -4.81 -0.12 9.80
CA ASN A 164 -4.46 1.29 9.93
C ASN A 164 -4.30 1.77 11.38
N SER A 165 -4.34 0.85 12.33
CA SER A 165 -4.15 1.14 13.76
C SER A 165 -3.77 -0.13 14.51
N MET A 166 -3.04 0.06 15.61
CA MET A 166 -2.76 -0.98 16.60
C MET A 166 -3.91 -1.20 17.60
N ALA A 167 -4.96 -0.38 17.61
CA ALA A 167 -5.97 -0.39 18.67
C ALA A 167 -6.64 -1.76 18.92
N THR A 168 -7.10 -2.42 17.84
CA THR A 168 -7.75 -3.74 17.94
C THR A 168 -6.75 -4.82 18.37
N ALA A 169 -5.55 -4.81 17.78
CA ALA A 169 -4.50 -5.76 18.13
C ALA A 169 -4.00 -5.59 19.57
N MET A 170 -3.86 -4.36 20.06
CA MET A 170 -3.48 -4.08 21.45
C MET A 170 -4.57 -4.52 22.42
N SER A 171 -5.84 -4.24 22.11
CA SER A 171 -6.98 -4.72 22.91
C SER A 171 -6.99 -6.25 23.02
N LEU A 172 -6.60 -6.94 21.93
CA LEU A 172 -6.39 -8.38 21.93
C LEU A 172 -5.21 -8.77 22.85
N LEU A 173 -4.04 -8.13 22.69
CA LEU A 173 -2.83 -8.45 23.44
C LEU A 173 -2.95 -8.20 24.96
N GLU A 174 -3.70 -7.17 25.38
CA GLU A 174 -3.85 -6.81 26.80
C GLU A 174 -4.43 -7.93 27.66
N LYS A 175 -5.27 -8.80 27.08
CA LYS A 175 -5.95 -9.89 27.80
C LYS A 175 -5.62 -11.28 27.27
N ALA A 176 -4.97 -11.37 26.10
CA ALA A 176 -4.50 -12.64 25.57
C ALA A 176 -3.35 -13.20 26.42
N GLY A 177 -3.48 -14.46 26.85
CA GLY A 177 -2.34 -15.20 27.40
C GLY A 177 -1.27 -15.45 26.33
N THR A 178 -0.04 -15.75 26.78
CA THR A 178 1.13 -16.05 25.91
C THR A 178 0.84 -17.12 24.85
N GLY A 179 0.03 -18.13 25.20
CA GLY A 179 -0.36 -19.20 24.28
C GLY A 179 -1.22 -18.72 23.10
N VAL A 180 -2.10 -17.74 23.33
CA VAL A 180 -2.94 -17.16 22.27
C VAL A 180 -2.09 -16.29 21.35
N ILE A 181 -1.15 -15.54 21.90
CA ILE A 181 -0.19 -14.74 21.13
C ILE A 181 0.65 -15.65 20.22
N LYS A 182 1.20 -16.75 20.75
CA LYS A 182 1.97 -17.72 19.97
C LYS A 182 1.15 -18.35 18.85
N GLU A 183 -0.10 -18.66 19.10
CA GLU A 183 -1.00 -19.22 18.08
C GLU A 183 -1.31 -18.20 16.97
N VAL A 184 -1.68 -16.97 17.34
CA VAL A 184 -2.05 -15.89 16.42
C VAL A 184 -0.88 -15.49 15.55
N LEU A 185 0.25 -15.16 16.18
CA LEU A 185 1.49 -14.86 15.48
C LEU A 185 1.94 -16.08 14.69
N GLY A 186 1.74 -17.27 15.25
CA GLY A 186 2.27 -18.47 14.66
C GLY A 186 1.65 -18.88 13.34
N ARG A 187 0.33 -18.78 13.27
CA ARG A 187 -0.43 -19.07 12.06
C ARG A 187 -0.32 -17.96 11.02
N SER A 188 -0.23 -16.71 11.48
CA SER A 188 -0.05 -15.57 10.58
C SER A 188 1.36 -15.52 10.00
N LEU A 189 2.35 -16.09 10.72
CA LEU A 189 3.77 -16.00 10.39
C LEU A 189 4.48 -17.34 10.67
N PRO A 190 4.22 -18.38 9.86
CA PRO A 190 4.79 -19.71 10.08
C PRO A 190 6.33 -19.71 10.08
N ARG A 191 6.98 -18.75 9.41
CA ARG A 191 8.43 -18.58 9.43
C ARG A 191 8.94 -17.92 10.74
N ALA A 192 8.13 -17.05 11.36
CA ALA A 192 8.47 -16.37 12.62
C ALA A 192 8.31 -17.29 13.84
N LEU A 193 7.44 -18.32 13.78
CA LEU A 193 7.24 -19.31 14.85
C LEU A 193 8.53 -19.89 15.39
N SER A 194 9.43 -20.31 14.51
CA SER A 194 10.69 -20.96 14.90
C SER A 194 11.61 -20.07 15.77
N LEU A 195 11.36 -18.76 15.78
CA LEU A 195 12.04 -17.78 16.61
C LEU A 195 11.28 -17.57 17.91
N ILE A 196 9.96 -17.41 17.83
CA ILE A 196 9.06 -17.24 18.98
C ILE A 196 9.15 -18.45 19.93
N GLU A 197 9.33 -19.65 19.40
CA GLU A 197 9.52 -20.88 20.18
C GLU A 197 10.80 -20.87 21.03
N LYS A 198 11.81 -20.09 20.65
CA LYS A 198 13.09 -19.98 21.38
C LYS A 198 13.07 -18.91 22.47
N VAL A 199 12.08 -18.03 22.46
CA VAL A 199 11.92 -16.96 23.45
C VAL A 199 11.01 -17.44 24.57
N GLY A 200 11.41 -17.20 25.82
CA GLY A 200 10.55 -17.51 26.98
C GLY A 200 9.24 -16.73 26.92
N ASP A 201 8.18 -17.26 27.49
CA ASP A 201 6.82 -16.69 27.45
C ASP A 201 6.74 -15.20 27.83
N LYS A 202 7.52 -14.77 28.84
CA LYS A 202 7.62 -13.35 29.23
C LYS A 202 8.23 -12.46 28.15
N GLY A 203 9.21 -12.98 27.42
CA GLY A 203 9.84 -12.25 26.30
C GLY A 203 8.89 -12.11 25.13
N VAL A 204 8.13 -13.16 24.79
CA VAL A 204 7.14 -13.14 23.70
C VAL A 204 6.08 -12.06 23.94
N ASN A 205 5.56 -11.93 25.15
CA ASN A 205 4.56 -10.91 25.46
C ASN A 205 5.12 -9.48 25.36
N ALA A 206 6.39 -9.28 25.69
CA ALA A 206 7.02 -7.96 25.63
C ALA A 206 7.20 -7.48 24.18
N ILE A 207 7.57 -8.39 23.28
CA ILE A 207 7.86 -8.07 21.86
C ILE A 207 6.64 -8.20 20.94
N ALA A 208 5.54 -8.82 21.40
CA ALA A 208 4.37 -9.08 20.56
C ALA A 208 3.75 -7.81 19.93
N PRO A 209 3.61 -6.67 20.65
CA PRO A 209 3.15 -5.43 20.04
C PRO A 209 4.01 -5.02 18.84
N ASP A 210 5.33 -5.09 18.97
CA ASP A 210 6.27 -4.65 17.93
C ASP A 210 6.28 -5.62 16.75
N ILE A 211 6.16 -6.93 17.01
CA ILE A 211 5.96 -7.95 15.97
C ILE A 211 4.68 -7.65 15.19
N ILE A 212 3.56 -7.40 15.86
CA ILE A 212 2.30 -7.09 15.15
C ILE A 212 2.43 -5.77 14.39
N ARG A 213 3.02 -4.74 14.99
CA ARG A 213 3.23 -3.45 14.34
C ARG A 213 4.07 -3.60 13.06
N ALA A 214 5.15 -4.37 13.10
CA ALA A 214 6.05 -4.59 11.97
C ALA A 214 5.50 -5.48 10.86
N LEU A 215 4.61 -6.40 11.23
CA LEU A 215 4.20 -7.46 10.31
C LEU A 215 2.77 -7.29 9.80
N ALA A 216 1.92 -6.59 10.53
CA ALA A 216 0.49 -6.52 10.25
C ALA A 216 0.00 -5.09 9.96
N VAL A 217 0.58 -4.03 10.55
CA VAL A 217 0.16 -2.65 10.25
C VAL A 217 0.67 -2.26 8.87
N THR A 218 -0.25 -1.95 7.97
CA THR A 218 0.05 -1.62 6.56
C THR A 218 -0.32 -0.19 6.21
N GLN A 219 -0.99 0.54 7.11
CA GLN A 219 -1.39 1.92 6.91
C GLN A 219 -1.09 2.73 8.18
N LYS A 220 -0.57 3.95 8.02
CA LYS A 220 -0.35 4.89 9.14
C LYS A 220 -1.52 5.87 9.33
N ASP A 221 -2.33 6.04 8.30
CA ASP A 221 -3.38 7.04 8.23
C ASP A 221 -4.76 6.40 8.45
N SER A 222 -5.69 7.14 9.06
CA SER A 222 -7.08 6.71 9.20
C SER A 222 -7.76 6.55 7.82
N LEU A 223 -8.86 5.80 7.77
CA LEU A 223 -9.64 5.65 6.53
C LEU A 223 -10.15 7.01 6.01
N GLU A 224 -10.62 7.89 6.89
CA GLU A 224 -10.95 9.27 6.53
C GLU A 224 -9.80 10.00 5.82
N THR A 225 -8.58 9.92 6.38
CA THR A 225 -7.40 10.54 5.75
C THR A 225 -7.06 9.88 4.41
N ILE A 226 -7.12 8.55 4.32
CA ILE A 226 -6.85 7.79 3.10
C ILE A 226 -7.85 8.12 1.97
N LEU A 227 -9.13 8.35 2.31
CA LEU A 227 -10.13 8.84 1.36
C LEU A 227 -9.79 10.26 0.88
N LYS A 228 -9.37 11.17 1.76
CA LYS A 228 -8.94 12.53 1.36
C LYS A 228 -7.63 12.55 0.57
N LEU A 229 -6.76 11.55 0.77
CA LEU A 229 -5.58 11.30 -0.08
C LEU A 229 -5.95 10.77 -1.48
N GLY A 230 -7.21 10.40 -1.72
CA GLY A 230 -7.75 10.07 -3.04
C GLY A 230 -8.03 8.59 -3.29
N ALA A 231 -7.85 7.71 -2.30
CA ALA A 231 -8.18 6.28 -2.47
C ALA A 231 -9.68 6.06 -2.67
N ARG A 232 -10.03 5.23 -3.65
CA ARG A 232 -11.43 4.93 -4.02
C ARG A 232 -11.70 3.45 -4.27
N TYR A 233 -10.68 2.61 -4.19
CA TYR A 233 -10.81 1.15 -4.22
C TYR A 233 -10.23 0.58 -2.91
N PHE A 234 -10.95 -0.37 -2.32
CA PHE A 234 -10.56 -1.01 -1.08
C PHE A 234 -10.84 -2.51 -1.13
N GLU A 235 -9.83 -3.32 -0.81
CA GLU A 235 -10.02 -4.72 -0.47
C GLU A 235 -10.27 -4.85 1.03
N PHE A 236 -11.37 -5.48 1.42
CA PHE A 236 -11.68 -5.76 2.82
C PHE A 236 -11.83 -7.26 3.04
N ARG A 237 -11.25 -7.78 4.13
CA ARG A 237 -11.31 -9.21 4.49
C ARG A 237 -12.15 -9.41 5.76
N PRO A 238 -13.49 -9.34 5.68
CA PRO A 238 -14.33 -9.37 6.86
C PRO A 238 -14.42 -10.79 7.43
N ALA A 239 -14.01 -10.98 8.68
CA ALA A 239 -14.30 -12.20 9.43
C ALA A 239 -14.33 -11.91 10.93
N ARG A 240 -14.94 -12.81 11.70
CA ARG A 240 -14.82 -12.80 13.16
C ARG A 240 -13.39 -13.15 13.57
N CYS A 241 -13.03 -12.81 14.81
CA CYS A 241 -11.75 -13.22 15.36
C CYS A 241 -11.61 -14.75 15.34
N HIS A 242 -10.38 -15.23 15.26
CA HIS A 242 -10.07 -16.65 15.35
C HIS A 242 -10.75 -17.28 16.58
N ARG A 243 -11.34 -18.48 16.46
CA ARG A 243 -12.13 -19.09 17.56
C ARG A 243 -11.40 -19.18 18.91
N GLN A 244 -10.09 -19.43 18.88
CA GLN A 244 -9.26 -19.47 20.10
C GLN A 244 -8.94 -18.08 20.66
N ILE A 245 -8.95 -17.05 19.83
CA ILE A 245 -8.90 -15.65 20.27
C ILE A 245 -10.26 -15.29 20.89
N GLN A 246 -11.36 -15.58 20.19
CA GLN A 246 -12.72 -15.22 20.58
C GLN A 246 -13.06 -15.68 22.01
N SER A 247 -12.56 -16.84 22.45
CA SER A 247 -12.81 -17.38 23.78
C SER A 247 -12.14 -16.61 24.94
N VAL A 248 -11.11 -15.81 24.63
CA VAL A 248 -10.35 -15.03 25.64
C VAL A 248 -10.32 -13.53 25.35
N SER A 249 -10.78 -13.13 24.16
CA SER A 249 -10.66 -11.76 23.67
C SER A 249 -11.71 -10.87 24.33
N PRO A 250 -11.36 -9.62 24.69
CA PRO A 250 -12.34 -8.61 25.06
C PRO A 250 -13.08 -8.02 23.86
N LEU A 251 -12.67 -8.36 22.64
CA LEU A 251 -13.28 -7.84 21.42
C LEU A 251 -14.70 -8.37 21.28
N GLU A 252 -15.56 -7.51 20.75
CA GLU A 252 -16.94 -7.87 20.38
C GLU A 252 -16.95 -9.03 19.37
N ASP A 253 -17.96 -9.90 19.45
CA ASP A 253 -18.19 -10.97 18.47
C ASP A 253 -18.82 -10.42 17.20
N THR A 254 -18.01 -9.69 16.43
CA THR A 254 -18.39 -9.00 15.20
C THR A 254 -17.33 -9.19 14.10
N LEU A 255 -17.57 -8.60 12.93
CA LEU A 255 -16.66 -8.67 11.78
C LEU A 255 -15.57 -7.62 11.88
N PHE A 256 -14.32 -8.09 11.77
CA PHE A 256 -13.13 -7.27 11.66
C PHE A 256 -12.44 -7.54 10.33
N PHE A 257 -11.64 -6.58 9.87
CA PHE A 257 -10.61 -6.85 8.88
C PHE A 257 -9.64 -7.90 9.43
N GLN A 258 -9.28 -8.89 8.60
CA GLN A 258 -8.30 -9.91 8.97
C GLN A 258 -7.03 -9.78 8.13
N HIS A 259 -5.90 -9.56 8.82
CA HIS A 259 -4.57 -9.78 8.28
C HIS A 259 -4.00 -11.07 8.87
N GLY A 260 -4.18 -12.19 8.15
CA GLY A 260 -4.02 -13.51 8.76
C GLY A 260 -5.00 -13.69 9.91
N ALA A 261 -4.51 -14.05 11.10
CA ALA A 261 -5.32 -14.18 12.32
C ALA A 261 -5.40 -12.88 13.15
N ILE A 262 -4.74 -11.80 12.70
CA ILE A 262 -4.66 -10.53 13.44
C ILE A 262 -5.84 -9.64 13.04
N PRO A 263 -6.75 -9.30 13.96
CA PRO A 263 -7.89 -8.45 13.66
C PRO A 263 -7.51 -6.96 13.63
N GLY A 264 -8.02 -6.25 12.63
CA GLY A 264 -7.85 -4.81 12.42
C GLY A 264 -9.13 -4.01 12.70
N MET A 265 -9.47 -3.06 11.82
CA MET A 265 -10.68 -2.23 11.86
C MET A 265 -11.96 -3.09 11.81
N ARG A 266 -13.03 -2.66 12.50
CA ARG A 266 -14.35 -3.30 12.39
C ARG A 266 -14.99 -3.01 11.03
N TYR A 267 -15.67 -4.00 10.46
CA TYR A 267 -16.33 -3.84 9.15
C TYR A 267 -17.45 -2.79 9.18
N ALA A 268 -18.17 -2.68 10.31
CA ALA A 268 -19.19 -1.65 10.49
C ALA A 268 -18.60 -0.23 10.45
N ASP A 269 -17.45 -0.01 11.11
CA ASP A 269 -16.78 1.29 11.13
C ASP A 269 -16.29 1.66 9.73
N PHE A 270 -15.68 0.69 9.02
CA PHE A 270 -15.24 0.83 7.65
C PHE A 270 -16.38 1.29 6.70
N LEU A 271 -17.52 0.59 6.72
CA LEU A 271 -18.67 0.94 5.88
C LEU A 271 -19.27 2.29 6.27
N SER A 272 -19.42 2.56 7.58
CA SER A 272 -19.98 3.81 8.09
C SER A 272 -19.13 5.02 7.67
N GLU A 273 -17.81 4.91 7.75
CA GLU A 273 -16.90 5.97 7.31
C GLU A 273 -16.96 6.21 5.79
N ILE A 274 -17.05 5.15 4.98
CA ILE A 274 -17.24 5.28 3.53
C ILE A 274 -18.58 5.96 3.19
N VAL A 275 -19.67 5.52 3.81
CA VAL A 275 -20.99 6.12 3.56
C VAL A 275 -21.02 7.58 3.99
N ARG A 276 -20.41 7.91 5.14
CA ARG A 276 -20.23 9.30 5.58
C ARG A 276 -19.48 10.13 4.54
N PHE A 277 -18.33 9.63 4.06
CA PHE A 277 -17.57 10.28 3.01
C PHE A 277 -18.40 10.50 1.73
N LEU A 278 -19.09 9.48 1.24
CA LEU A 278 -19.93 9.62 0.03
C LEU A 278 -21.11 10.58 0.23
N LYS A 279 -21.66 10.71 1.45
CA LYS A 279 -22.69 11.72 1.74
C LYS A 279 -22.15 13.13 1.64
N ASP A 280 -20.92 13.36 2.10
CA ASP A 280 -20.27 14.66 2.07
C ASP A 280 -19.68 15.00 0.69
N HIS A 281 -19.40 13.97 -0.13
CA HIS A 281 -18.76 14.08 -1.45
C HIS A 281 -19.63 13.47 -2.56
N GLY A 282 -20.63 14.25 -3.00
CA GLY A 282 -21.70 13.85 -3.94
C GLY A 282 -21.27 13.16 -5.24
N ASP A 283 -20.15 13.56 -5.81
CA ASP A 283 -19.68 13.09 -7.12
C ASP A 283 -18.66 11.94 -7.03
N GLU A 284 -18.26 11.53 -5.82
CA GLU A 284 -17.30 10.46 -5.62
C GLU A 284 -17.98 9.09 -5.67
N ILE A 285 -17.24 8.08 -6.12
CA ILE A 285 -17.67 6.68 -6.17
C ILE A 285 -16.59 5.84 -5.50
N VAL A 286 -16.98 4.98 -4.56
CA VAL A 286 -16.07 4.06 -3.87
C VAL A 286 -16.40 2.62 -4.22
N VAL A 287 -15.36 1.84 -4.49
CA VAL A 287 -15.43 0.39 -4.73
C VAL A 287 -14.88 -0.35 -3.52
N VAL A 288 -15.69 -1.24 -2.97
CA VAL A 288 -15.31 -2.17 -1.90
C VAL A 288 -15.36 -3.58 -2.45
N GLN A 289 -14.23 -4.28 -2.44
CA GLN A 289 -14.20 -5.70 -2.72
C GLN A 289 -14.01 -6.49 -1.43
N ASN A 290 -15.03 -7.23 -1.04
CA ASN A 290 -14.95 -8.20 0.04
C ASN A 290 -14.28 -9.48 -0.46
N ARG A 291 -13.23 -9.91 0.26
CA ARG A 291 -12.41 -11.08 -0.07
C ARG A 291 -12.06 -11.90 1.17
N TRP A 292 -11.56 -13.12 0.96
CA TRP A 292 -11.19 -14.02 2.08
C TRP A 292 -9.94 -14.85 1.84
N ASP A 293 -9.16 -14.55 0.80
CA ASP A 293 -7.79 -15.03 0.70
C ASP A 293 -6.96 -14.56 1.90
N GLY A 294 -6.05 -15.41 2.37
CA GLY A 294 -5.20 -15.13 3.55
C GLY A 294 -5.92 -15.23 4.91
N VAL A 295 -7.25 -15.31 4.95
CA VAL A 295 -8.00 -15.47 6.21
C VAL A 295 -7.97 -16.93 6.67
N PRO A 296 -7.49 -17.23 7.90
CA PRO A 296 -7.49 -18.59 8.43
C PRO A 296 -8.89 -19.21 8.47
N GLY A 297 -9.01 -20.50 8.16
CA GLY A 297 -10.31 -21.19 8.17
C GLY A 297 -11.01 -21.25 9.54
N ASP A 298 -10.26 -21.02 10.62
CA ASP A 298 -10.78 -20.93 11.99
C ASP A 298 -11.29 -19.54 12.38
N CYS A 299 -11.12 -18.53 11.52
CA CYS A 299 -11.82 -17.25 11.62
C CYS A 299 -13.20 -17.41 10.94
N PRO A 300 -14.31 -17.36 11.69
CA PRO A 300 -15.63 -17.56 11.09
C PRO A 300 -15.94 -16.49 10.03
N LYS A 301 -16.21 -16.95 8.81
CA LYS A 301 -16.62 -16.10 7.69
C LYS A 301 -18.08 -15.66 7.85
N PRO A 302 -18.41 -14.41 7.49
CA PRO A 302 -19.81 -14.00 7.40
C PRO A 302 -20.50 -14.69 6.23
N ASP A 303 -21.81 -14.86 6.34
CA ASP A 303 -22.64 -15.22 5.21
C ASP A 303 -23.12 -13.97 4.44
N ASP A 304 -23.80 -14.18 3.32
CA ASP A 304 -24.23 -13.09 2.45
C ASP A 304 -25.25 -12.16 3.12
N ASN A 305 -26.10 -12.71 3.99
CA ASN A 305 -27.12 -11.95 4.70
C ASN A 305 -26.49 -11.08 5.77
N GLU A 306 -25.51 -11.61 6.50
CA GLU A 306 -24.75 -10.86 7.49
C GLU A 306 -24.06 -9.64 6.86
N LEU A 307 -23.32 -9.84 5.75
CA LEU A 307 -22.68 -8.73 5.02
C LEU A 307 -23.71 -7.70 4.52
N HIS A 308 -24.85 -8.17 4.03
CA HIS A 308 -25.92 -7.29 3.55
C HIS A 308 -26.59 -6.50 4.70
N ASN A 309 -26.71 -7.08 5.89
CA ASN A 309 -27.23 -6.38 7.07
C ASN A 309 -26.30 -5.24 7.49
N PHE A 310 -24.98 -5.48 7.56
CA PHE A 310 -24.00 -4.42 7.84
C PHE A 310 -24.07 -3.28 6.82
N LEU A 311 -24.22 -3.61 5.54
CA LEU A 311 -24.36 -2.60 4.48
C LEU A 311 -25.67 -1.83 4.58
N THR A 312 -26.79 -2.52 4.79
CA THR A 312 -28.12 -1.91 4.97
C THR A 312 -28.12 -0.97 6.17
N ASP A 313 -27.48 -1.37 7.26
CA ASP A 313 -27.34 -0.55 8.46
C ASP A 313 -26.50 0.70 8.19
N ALA A 314 -25.39 0.59 7.45
CA ALA A 314 -24.58 1.74 7.06
C ALA A 314 -25.36 2.71 6.14
N LEU A 315 -26.21 2.20 5.25
CA LEU A 315 -26.97 2.99 4.27
C LEU A 315 -28.28 3.58 4.79
N ARG A 316 -28.76 3.18 5.98
CA ARG A 316 -30.12 3.43 6.51
C ARG A 316 -30.62 4.87 6.37
N ASP A 317 -29.74 5.84 6.56
CA ASP A 317 -30.05 7.29 6.52
C ASP A 317 -29.28 8.01 5.40
N SER A 318 -29.11 7.34 4.26
CA SER A 318 -28.44 7.87 3.07
C SER A 318 -29.33 7.76 1.83
N ASP A 319 -29.05 8.60 0.84
CA ASP A 319 -29.63 8.51 -0.51
C ASP A 319 -28.80 7.59 -1.43
N ILE A 320 -27.74 6.97 -0.91
CA ILE A 320 -26.80 6.16 -1.67
C ILE A 320 -27.43 4.79 -1.94
N ALA A 321 -27.41 4.39 -3.20
CA ALA A 321 -27.75 3.05 -3.64
C ALA A 321 -26.48 2.18 -3.72
N GLU A 322 -26.61 0.92 -3.32
CA GLU A 322 -25.59 -0.12 -3.59
C GLU A 322 -25.54 -0.40 -5.11
N ALA A 323 -24.33 -0.52 -5.64
CA ALA A 323 -24.06 -1.04 -6.97
C ALA A 323 -23.27 -2.36 -6.91
N GLY A 324 -23.48 -3.21 -7.91
CA GLY A 324 -22.78 -4.49 -8.05
C GLY A 324 -21.78 -4.54 -9.21
N LEU A 325 -21.32 -5.75 -9.53
CA LEU A 325 -20.39 -6.00 -10.63
C LEU A 325 -20.96 -5.57 -12.00
N ASP A 326 -22.24 -5.85 -12.25
CA ASP A 326 -22.90 -5.51 -13.51
C ASP A 326 -22.93 -4.00 -13.74
N ASP A 327 -23.28 -3.23 -12.70
CA ASP A 327 -23.26 -1.77 -12.71
C ASP A 327 -21.85 -1.24 -13.00
N MET A 328 -20.83 -1.77 -12.31
CA MET A 328 -19.43 -1.40 -12.50
C MET A 328 -18.95 -1.63 -13.94
N GLN A 329 -19.39 -2.72 -14.58
CA GLN A 329 -18.95 -3.11 -15.92
C GLN A 329 -19.70 -2.37 -17.03
N ASN A 330 -20.97 -2.02 -16.82
CA ASN A 330 -21.85 -1.60 -17.91
C ASN A 330 -22.32 -0.14 -17.81
N LEU A 331 -22.23 0.50 -16.65
CA LEU A 331 -22.64 1.90 -16.47
C LEU A 331 -21.46 2.87 -16.66
N SER A 332 -21.80 4.07 -17.13
CA SER A 332 -20.88 5.20 -17.10
C SER A 332 -20.76 5.80 -15.70
N VAL A 333 -19.72 6.60 -15.46
CA VAL A 333 -19.56 7.35 -14.21
C VAL A 333 -20.80 8.22 -13.95
N GLN A 334 -21.29 8.91 -14.99
CA GLN A 334 -22.50 9.74 -14.90
C GLN A 334 -23.74 8.92 -14.56
N ALA A 335 -23.94 7.77 -15.19
CA ALA A 335 -25.10 6.93 -14.93
C ALA A 335 -25.11 6.36 -13.51
N LEU A 336 -23.93 6.04 -12.94
CA LEU A 336 -23.80 5.66 -11.54
C LEU A 336 -24.20 6.81 -10.61
N ARG A 337 -23.73 8.03 -10.89
CA ARG A 337 -24.09 9.23 -10.11
C ARG A 337 -25.59 9.55 -10.19
N ASP A 338 -26.16 9.54 -11.39
CA ASP A 338 -27.59 9.83 -11.61
C ASP A 338 -28.51 8.82 -10.91
N GLN A 339 -28.05 7.58 -10.76
CA GLN A 339 -28.75 6.52 -10.04
C GLN A 339 -28.41 6.47 -8.54
N HIS A 340 -27.62 7.44 -8.04
CA HIS A 340 -27.07 7.47 -6.68
C HIS A 340 -26.28 6.21 -6.30
N LYS A 341 -25.82 5.44 -7.28
CA LYS A 341 -25.06 4.18 -7.16
C LYS A 341 -23.58 4.46 -6.94
N ARG A 342 -23.25 5.01 -5.78
CA ARG A 342 -21.92 5.57 -5.46
C ARG A 342 -21.08 4.67 -4.56
N LEU A 343 -21.67 3.62 -4.00
CA LEU A 343 -20.96 2.56 -3.29
C LEU A 343 -21.10 1.25 -4.06
N ILE A 344 -20.03 0.84 -4.74
CA ILE A 344 -19.96 -0.42 -5.48
C ILE A 344 -19.41 -1.49 -4.53
N VAL A 345 -20.19 -2.54 -4.26
CA VAL A 345 -19.79 -3.64 -3.37
C VAL A 345 -19.66 -4.93 -4.16
N LEU A 346 -18.46 -5.51 -4.12
CA LEU A 346 -18.07 -6.71 -4.85
C LEU A 346 -17.72 -7.83 -3.86
N ARG A 347 -17.91 -9.08 -4.26
CA ARG A 347 -17.61 -10.26 -3.44
C ARG A 347 -16.94 -11.31 -4.31
N ASP A 348 -15.76 -11.77 -3.92
CA ASP A 348 -15.04 -12.87 -4.59
C ASP A 348 -14.92 -12.78 -6.11
N ILE A 349 -14.90 -11.56 -6.63
CA ILE A 349 -14.76 -11.41 -8.06
C ILE A 349 -13.35 -11.84 -8.47
N ASN A 350 -13.27 -12.51 -9.61
CA ASN A 350 -12.00 -12.89 -10.17
C ASN A 350 -11.17 -11.62 -10.44
N GLN A 351 -9.92 -11.60 -10.00
CA GLN A 351 -9.00 -10.51 -10.26
C GLN A 351 -7.65 -11.05 -10.68
N VAL A 352 -6.86 -10.19 -11.29
CA VAL A 352 -5.47 -10.45 -11.62
C VAL A 352 -4.61 -9.41 -10.93
N SER A 353 -3.43 -9.82 -10.47
CA SER A 353 -2.49 -8.96 -9.76
C SER A 353 -1.06 -9.20 -10.24
N ASN A 354 -0.21 -8.18 -10.17
CA ASN A 354 1.25 -8.35 -10.30
C ASN A 354 1.90 -8.91 -9.03
N TYR A 355 1.13 -9.12 -7.96
CA TYR A 355 1.63 -9.66 -6.71
C TYR A 355 1.92 -11.16 -6.80
N ASP A 356 3.07 -11.55 -6.25
CA ASP A 356 3.48 -12.92 -6.01
C ASP A 356 4.27 -12.98 -4.70
N ASP A 357 3.95 -13.90 -3.78
CA ASP A 357 4.52 -13.92 -2.43
C ASP A 357 6.06 -13.98 -2.43
N ASP A 358 6.63 -14.77 -3.34
CA ASP A 358 8.08 -14.97 -3.44
C ASP A 358 8.75 -13.79 -4.16
N ALA A 359 8.14 -13.29 -5.25
CA ALA A 359 8.69 -12.15 -6.00
C ALA A 359 8.59 -10.84 -5.21
N ASN A 360 7.53 -10.65 -4.42
CA ASN A 360 7.32 -9.45 -3.62
C ASN A 360 8.10 -9.48 -2.30
N ALA A 361 8.64 -10.63 -1.89
CA ALA A 361 9.59 -10.74 -0.77
C ALA A 361 10.96 -10.14 -1.13
N THR A 362 11.02 -8.82 -1.33
CA THR A 362 12.17 -8.09 -1.86
C THR A 362 12.50 -6.83 -1.05
N LEU A 363 13.73 -6.34 -1.20
CA LEU A 363 14.25 -5.10 -0.63
C LEU A 363 14.65 -4.06 -1.69
N THR A 364 14.43 -4.30 -2.98
CA THR A 364 14.74 -3.33 -4.07
C THR A 364 13.54 -3.02 -4.99
N GLY A 365 12.60 -3.96 -5.13
CA GLY A 365 11.38 -3.76 -5.92
C GLY A 365 11.48 -4.08 -7.41
N ASP A 366 12.67 -4.44 -7.89
CA ASP A 366 12.96 -4.81 -9.29
C ASP A 366 11.99 -5.87 -9.82
N SER A 367 11.68 -6.88 -9.01
CA SER A 367 10.77 -7.97 -9.36
C SER A 367 9.34 -7.48 -9.64
N MET A 368 8.85 -6.49 -8.89
CA MET A 368 7.54 -5.89 -9.12
C MET A 368 7.53 -5.08 -10.41
N VAL A 369 8.57 -4.28 -10.66
CA VAL A 369 8.70 -3.49 -11.90
C VAL A 369 8.77 -4.42 -13.11
N GLN A 370 9.57 -5.48 -13.04
CA GLN A 370 9.66 -6.48 -14.08
C GLN A 370 8.30 -7.15 -14.35
N LYS A 371 7.55 -7.48 -13.29
CA LYS A 371 6.22 -8.07 -13.43
C LYS A 371 5.23 -7.10 -14.08
N LEU A 372 5.22 -5.83 -13.67
CA LEU A 372 4.39 -4.78 -14.31
C LEU A 372 4.73 -4.62 -15.79
N GLN A 373 6.02 -4.61 -16.15
CA GLN A 373 6.46 -4.59 -17.55
C GLN A 373 5.94 -5.81 -18.33
N SER A 374 6.00 -7.01 -17.73
CA SER A 374 5.46 -8.22 -18.37
C SER A 374 3.94 -8.15 -18.58
N MET A 375 3.20 -7.62 -17.60
CA MET A 375 1.75 -7.43 -17.71
C MET A 375 1.39 -6.37 -18.74
N THR A 376 2.27 -5.42 -19.01
CA THR A 376 2.09 -4.45 -20.10
C THR A 376 2.27 -5.13 -21.47
N GLN A 377 3.18 -6.10 -21.58
CA GLN A 377 3.45 -6.83 -22.82
C GLN A 377 2.39 -7.89 -23.12
N ASP A 378 1.83 -8.53 -22.08
CA ASP A 378 0.72 -9.48 -22.19
C ASP A 378 -0.40 -9.11 -21.19
N PRO A 379 -1.24 -8.12 -21.56
CA PRO A 379 -2.29 -7.63 -20.67
C PRO A 379 -3.28 -8.74 -20.31
N PRO A 380 -3.58 -8.91 -19.01
CA PRO A 380 -4.49 -9.96 -18.58
C PRO A 380 -5.91 -9.71 -19.12
N ARG A 381 -6.60 -10.79 -19.47
CA ARG A 381 -7.93 -10.75 -20.12
C ARG A 381 -8.94 -11.52 -19.30
N GLY A 382 -10.20 -11.08 -19.33
CA GLY A 382 -11.31 -11.78 -18.66
C GLY A 382 -11.36 -11.59 -17.15
N HIS A 383 -10.64 -10.60 -16.61
CA HIS A 383 -10.71 -10.22 -15.20
C HIS A 383 -11.39 -8.85 -15.08
N PRO A 384 -12.47 -8.71 -14.30
CA PRO A 384 -13.12 -7.42 -14.07
C PRO A 384 -12.24 -6.41 -13.33
N ILE A 385 -11.23 -6.90 -12.60
CA ILE A 385 -10.26 -6.06 -11.88
C ILE A 385 -8.84 -6.52 -12.20
N THR A 386 -8.00 -5.54 -12.54
CA THR A 386 -6.54 -5.67 -12.58
C THR A 386 -5.96 -4.84 -11.45
N LEU A 387 -5.29 -5.50 -10.51
CA LEU A 387 -4.67 -4.87 -9.36
C LEU A 387 -3.18 -4.66 -9.60
N LEU A 388 -2.74 -3.42 -9.51
CA LEU A 388 -1.33 -3.02 -9.65
C LEU A 388 -0.79 -2.69 -8.26
N GLN A 389 -0.14 -3.67 -7.63
CA GLN A 389 0.45 -3.55 -6.31
C GLN A 389 1.90 -3.09 -6.39
N CYS A 390 2.21 -2.02 -5.67
CA CYS A 390 3.57 -1.52 -5.47
C CYS A 390 3.99 -1.79 -4.01
N GLN A 391 3.86 -3.03 -3.55
CA GLN A 391 4.19 -3.44 -2.18
C GLN A 391 5.30 -4.48 -2.17
N ALA A 392 6.38 -4.18 -1.45
CA ALA A 392 7.34 -5.18 -1.05
C ALA A 392 6.90 -5.80 0.29
N THR A 393 7.22 -7.07 0.50
CA THR A 393 6.93 -7.83 1.71
C THR A 393 8.24 -8.31 2.30
N ALA A 394 9.05 -7.36 2.78
CA ALA A 394 10.29 -7.69 3.50
C ALA A 394 10.03 -8.62 4.69
N THR A 395 8.82 -8.57 5.24
CA THR A 395 8.26 -9.47 6.25
C THR A 395 8.18 -10.93 5.82
N ASN A 396 8.27 -11.25 4.53
CA ASN A 396 8.37 -12.62 4.02
C ASN A 396 9.82 -13.12 3.95
N ILE A 397 10.80 -12.23 4.14
CA ILE A 397 12.23 -12.57 4.20
C ILE A 397 12.58 -12.94 5.64
N ARG A 398 12.86 -14.23 5.87
CA ARG A 398 13.13 -14.76 7.22
C ARG A 398 14.19 -13.96 7.97
N ASP A 399 15.30 -13.64 7.32
CA ASP A 399 16.42 -12.96 7.95
C ASP A 399 16.07 -11.52 8.33
N VAL A 400 15.18 -10.87 7.57
CA VAL A 400 14.63 -9.54 7.92
C VAL A 400 13.77 -9.66 9.16
N ILE A 401 12.85 -10.63 9.26
CA ILE A 401 12.06 -10.83 10.48
C ILE A 401 12.99 -11.03 11.69
N ILE A 402 14.03 -11.85 11.55
CA ILE A 402 15.01 -12.08 12.62
C ILE A 402 15.68 -10.77 13.01
N ALA A 403 16.16 -9.99 12.04
CA ALA A 403 16.78 -8.71 12.30
C ALA A 403 15.83 -7.75 13.02
N SER A 404 14.61 -7.55 12.50
CA SER A 404 13.63 -6.62 13.06
C SER A 404 13.18 -7.02 14.48
N VAL A 405 13.05 -8.31 14.77
CA VAL A 405 12.67 -8.79 16.11
C VAL A 405 13.83 -8.76 17.11
N LEU A 406 15.06 -9.03 16.67
CA LEU A 406 16.22 -8.96 17.57
C LEU A 406 16.64 -7.52 17.85
N ASP A 407 16.34 -6.59 16.94
CA ASP A 407 16.70 -5.18 17.05
C ASP A 407 15.57 -4.32 17.66
N SER A 408 14.39 -4.90 17.95
CA SER A 408 13.24 -4.21 18.54
C SER A 408 13.48 -3.69 19.97
N ASP A 409 14.54 -4.14 20.64
CA ASP A 409 15.01 -3.51 21.89
C ASP A 409 15.60 -2.10 21.64
N THR A 410 15.79 -1.69 20.38
CA THR A 410 16.33 -0.39 19.96
C THR A 410 15.59 0.32 18.82
N ILE A 411 14.63 -0.33 18.15
CA ILE A 411 13.92 0.20 16.96
C ILE A 411 12.44 0.40 17.27
N ASP A 412 11.98 1.65 17.21
CA ASP A 412 10.56 2.04 17.37
C ASP A 412 9.78 2.06 16.01
N ASP A 413 10.35 1.55 14.91
CA ASP A 413 9.83 1.75 13.54
C ASP A 413 9.55 0.45 12.73
N PRO A 414 8.33 0.24 12.20
CA PRO A 414 7.92 -1.05 11.63
C PRO A 414 8.07 -1.16 10.09
N TRP A 415 8.48 -0.10 9.38
CA TRP A 415 8.50 -0.09 7.91
C TRP A 415 9.75 -0.73 7.27
N HIS A 416 9.89 -2.04 7.37
CA HIS A 416 10.87 -2.77 6.56
C HIS A 416 10.37 -2.96 5.10
N SER A 417 9.08 -2.72 4.82
CA SER A 417 8.37 -3.25 3.65
C SER A 417 7.92 -2.21 2.59
N ILE A 418 7.92 -0.91 2.87
CA ILE A 418 7.34 0.10 1.93
C ILE A 418 8.35 1.09 1.34
N PHE A 419 9.47 1.37 1.99
CA PHE A 419 10.38 2.44 1.55
C PHE A 419 11.15 2.15 0.26
N VAL A 420 11.25 0.88 -0.11
CA VAL A 420 12.09 0.41 -1.20
C VAL A 420 11.61 0.89 -2.57
N LEU A 421 10.31 0.83 -2.85
CA LEU A 421 9.77 1.05 -4.19
C LEU A 421 9.68 2.53 -4.60
N TRP A 422 9.45 3.42 -3.63
CA TRP A 422 9.43 4.85 -3.91
C TRP A 422 10.82 5.33 -4.34
N SER A 423 11.88 4.80 -3.72
CA SER A 423 13.27 5.26 -3.89
C SER A 423 13.91 5.00 -5.27
N GLN A 424 13.52 3.93 -5.98
CA GLN A 424 14.25 3.46 -7.18
C GLN A 424 13.54 3.71 -8.51
N TYR A 425 12.21 3.83 -8.53
CA TYR A 425 11.48 3.72 -9.80
C TYR A 425 10.47 4.83 -10.13
N GLY A 426 10.19 5.77 -9.23
CA GLY A 426 9.37 6.96 -9.53
C GLY A 426 8.07 6.63 -10.27
N LEU A 427 7.29 5.67 -9.77
CA LEU A 427 6.01 5.29 -10.39
C LEU A 427 4.98 6.40 -10.15
N GLN A 428 4.76 7.23 -11.16
CA GLN A 428 3.81 8.34 -11.15
C GLN A 428 2.47 7.89 -11.75
N PHE A 429 1.40 7.97 -10.95
CA PHE A 429 0.03 7.99 -11.44
C PHE A 429 -0.55 9.36 -11.10
N ASP A 430 -0.48 10.28 -12.07
CA ASP A 430 -1.12 11.58 -11.94
C ASP A 430 -2.57 11.48 -12.42
N VAL A 431 -3.50 11.76 -11.52
CA VAL A 431 -4.94 11.71 -11.76
C VAL A 431 -5.40 12.95 -12.55
N GLN A 432 -4.58 14.01 -12.60
CA GLN A 432 -5.00 15.34 -13.09
C GLN A 432 -4.96 15.51 -14.61
N TYR A 433 -4.37 14.56 -15.37
CA TYR A 433 -4.31 14.64 -16.83
C TYR A 433 -4.75 13.35 -17.50
N GLY A 434 -6.02 13.31 -17.90
CA GLY A 434 -6.40 12.56 -19.09
C GLY A 434 -5.62 13.11 -20.29
N LEU A 435 -4.64 12.32 -20.76
CA LEU A 435 -3.90 12.43 -22.03
C LEU A 435 -4.13 13.72 -22.83
N SER A 436 -3.18 14.65 -22.74
CA SER A 436 -2.98 15.73 -23.71
C SER A 436 -1.48 15.99 -23.88
N PHE A 437 -0.96 15.66 -25.07
CA PHE A 437 0.42 15.98 -25.48
C PHE A 437 0.48 17.43 -25.96
N ALA A 438 1.34 18.25 -25.37
CA ALA A 438 1.76 19.53 -25.94
C ALA A 438 3.12 19.33 -26.62
N PHE A 439 3.13 19.36 -27.96
CA PHE A 439 4.37 19.48 -28.73
C PHE A 439 4.90 20.91 -28.60
N ALA A 440 6.09 21.06 -28.00
CA ALA A 440 6.89 22.27 -28.13
C ALA A 440 8.06 21.96 -29.05
N ASP A 441 7.89 22.28 -30.34
CA ASP A 441 9.00 22.45 -31.27
C ASP A 441 9.83 23.67 -30.82
N ASN A 442 11.11 23.45 -30.51
CA ASN A 442 12.10 24.52 -30.49
C ASN A 442 13.39 24.00 -31.14
N GLU A 443 13.49 24.21 -32.44
CA GLU A 443 14.77 24.25 -33.14
C GLU A 443 15.53 25.54 -32.79
N HIS A 444 16.87 25.46 -32.81
CA HIS A 444 17.87 26.53 -32.71
C HIS A 444 18.34 26.94 -31.30
N ASN A 445 19.46 26.35 -30.83
CA ASN A 445 20.78 26.94 -31.07
C ASN A 445 21.91 26.04 -30.54
N ALA A 446 23.00 26.01 -31.29
CA ALA A 446 24.17 25.22 -31.03
C ALA A 446 25.04 25.79 -29.90
N ASP A 447 25.84 24.88 -29.35
CA ASP A 447 27.19 25.07 -28.81
C ASP A 447 27.30 25.16 -27.26
N PHE A 448 27.66 24.03 -26.64
CA PHE A 448 28.67 23.93 -25.57
C PHE A 448 28.88 22.43 -25.23
N ARG A 449 29.98 21.86 -25.73
CA ARG A 449 30.48 20.53 -25.34
C ARG A 449 31.45 20.65 -24.17
N HIS A 450 31.06 20.20 -22.98
CA HIS A 450 31.88 19.33 -22.12
C HIS A 450 31.10 18.93 -20.85
N HIS A 451 31.20 17.64 -20.50
CA HIS A 451 30.50 16.91 -19.43
C HIS A 451 29.06 16.45 -19.71
N ARG A 452 28.93 15.36 -20.47
CA ARG A 452 27.71 14.55 -20.51
C ARG A 452 28.00 13.08 -20.84
N ASP A 453 28.58 12.37 -19.88
CA ASP A 453 28.49 10.90 -19.77
C ASP A 453 28.03 10.68 -18.32
N VAL A 454 26.74 10.51 -18.04
CA VAL A 454 26.19 9.24 -17.48
C VAL A 454 24.63 9.22 -17.49
N ALA A 455 23.92 10.18 -18.09
CA ALA A 455 22.46 10.33 -17.88
C ALA A 455 21.55 10.23 -19.13
N ASN A 456 21.88 9.43 -20.16
CA ASN A 456 21.08 9.34 -21.40
C ASN A 456 20.82 7.89 -21.89
N THR A 457 20.47 6.96 -21.01
CA THR A 457 20.13 5.57 -21.44
C THR A 457 18.82 5.01 -20.90
N VAL A 458 17.88 5.86 -20.48
CA VAL A 458 16.51 5.42 -20.16
C VAL A 458 15.50 6.44 -20.70
N GLY A 459 15.28 6.40 -22.02
CA GLY A 459 14.01 6.87 -22.58
C GLY A 459 12.94 5.85 -22.26
N TYR A 460 11.72 6.29 -21.93
CA TYR A 460 10.61 5.43 -21.49
C TYR A 460 9.62 5.12 -22.65
N PRO A 461 9.83 4.05 -23.46
CA PRO A 461 8.85 3.58 -24.43
C PRO A 461 7.66 2.82 -23.79
N ALA A 462 7.70 2.54 -22.49
CA ALA A 462 6.71 1.72 -21.80
C ALA A 462 5.34 2.41 -21.65
N ILE A 463 5.31 3.74 -21.49
CA ILE A 463 4.08 4.51 -21.30
C ILE A 463 3.38 4.76 -22.66
N GLU A 464 4.15 5.09 -23.71
CA GLU A 464 3.63 5.26 -25.08
C GLU A 464 3.01 3.97 -25.63
N GLY A 465 3.59 2.81 -25.30
CA GLY A 465 3.06 1.50 -25.70
C GLY A 465 1.70 1.16 -25.06
N MET A 466 1.50 1.55 -23.80
CA MET A 466 0.25 1.28 -23.07
C MET A 466 -0.91 2.12 -23.59
N VAL A 467 -0.65 3.38 -23.96
CA VAL A 467 -1.66 4.31 -24.51
C VAL A 467 -2.13 3.86 -25.90
N LYS A 468 -1.19 3.51 -26.78
CA LYS A 468 -1.51 3.04 -28.15
C LYS A 468 -2.31 1.73 -28.16
N TYR A 469 -2.02 0.82 -27.22
CA TYR A 469 -2.78 -0.43 -27.08
C TYR A 469 -4.23 -0.21 -26.66
N LEU A 470 -4.50 0.74 -25.74
CA LEU A 470 -5.86 1.09 -25.30
C LEU A 470 -6.69 1.74 -26.40
N GLU A 471 -6.06 2.47 -27.32
CA GLU A 471 -6.73 3.04 -28.50
C GLU A 471 -7.06 1.96 -29.56
N ASP A 472 -6.20 0.95 -29.71
CA ASP A 472 -6.31 -0.07 -30.77
C ASP A 472 -7.19 -1.30 -30.43
N THR A 473 -7.53 -1.53 -29.15
CA THR A 473 -8.27 -2.76 -28.72
C THR A 473 -9.78 -2.63 -28.61
N VAL A 474 -10.37 -1.46 -28.84
CA VAL A 474 -11.84 -1.28 -28.87
C VAL A 474 -12.33 -1.30 -30.32
N PRO A 475 -13.11 -2.32 -30.75
CA PRO A 475 -13.71 -2.30 -32.08
C PRO A 475 -14.79 -1.20 -32.13
N ALA A 476 -14.53 -0.15 -32.92
CA ALA A 476 -15.55 0.85 -33.22
C ALA A 476 -16.81 0.16 -33.82
N PRO A 477 -18.03 0.52 -33.39
CA PRO A 477 -19.23 0.01 -34.04
C PRO A 477 -19.24 0.53 -35.49
N LYS A 478 -19.32 -0.42 -36.44
CA LYS A 478 -19.49 -0.10 -37.87
C LYS A 478 -20.86 0.56 -38.08
N LEU A 479 -20.89 1.89 -38.05
CA LEU A 479 -21.97 2.67 -38.62
C LEU A 479 -21.83 2.68 -40.15
N GLN A 480 -22.66 1.90 -40.83
CA GLN A 480 -22.94 2.10 -42.25
C GLN A 480 -23.78 3.36 -42.41
N CYS A 481 -23.16 4.49 -42.75
CA CYS A 481 -23.88 5.65 -43.25
C CYS A 481 -24.07 5.53 -44.77
N ALA A 482 -25.33 5.36 -45.18
CA ALA A 482 -25.76 5.48 -46.56
C ALA A 482 -25.55 6.92 -47.04
N THR A 483 -24.89 7.05 -48.20
CA THR A 483 -24.68 8.31 -48.89
C THR A 483 -25.98 8.75 -49.55
N VAL A 484 -26.56 9.87 -49.13
CA VAL A 484 -27.56 10.59 -49.93
C VAL A 484 -26.96 11.96 -50.26
N ALA A 485 -26.63 12.13 -51.54
CA ALA A 485 -26.29 13.41 -52.12
C ALA A 485 -27.56 14.25 -52.29
N SER A 486 -27.55 15.50 -51.84
CA SER A 486 -28.20 16.57 -52.60
C SER A 486 -27.57 17.92 -52.32
N SER A 487 -27.31 18.59 -53.42
CA SER A 487 -26.79 19.94 -53.65
C SER A 487 -27.75 21.05 -53.20
N SER A 488 -27.23 22.16 -52.68
CA SER A 488 -27.36 23.51 -53.32
C SER A 488 -26.95 24.69 -52.41
N LEU A 489 -25.96 25.47 -52.87
CA LEU A 489 -25.88 26.95 -52.96
C LEU A 489 -26.17 27.86 -51.73
N ILE A 490 -25.10 28.39 -51.11
CA ILE A 490 -24.63 29.82 -50.97
C ILE A 490 -25.69 30.97 -50.86
N PRO A 491 -25.51 32.12 -50.15
CA PRO A 491 -24.33 32.67 -49.41
C PRO A 491 -24.56 33.26 -47.99
N ALA A 492 -23.42 33.62 -47.39
CA ALA A 492 -23.15 34.45 -46.22
C ALA A 492 -23.84 35.83 -46.11
N ASN A 493 -24.18 36.21 -44.88
CA ASN A 493 -23.74 37.43 -44.16
C ASN A 493 -24.70 37.71 -42.99
N ASN A 494 -24.19 37.83 -41.77
CA ASN A 494 -24.32 39.07 -40.99
C ASN A 494 -23.74 38.93 -39.58
N GLN A 495 -22.94 39.93 -39.25
CA GLN A 495 -22.63 40.40 -37.91
C GLN A 495 -23.92 40.61 -37.11
N TYR A 496 -23.91 40.40 -35.79
CA TYR A 496 -24.26 41.42 -34.79
C TYR A 496 -24.23 40.84 -33.37
N THR A 497 -23.38 41.48 -32.56
CA THR A 497 -23.57 41.90 -31.15
C THR A 497 -24.41 41.08 -30.18
N VAL A 498 -23.74 40.72 -29.09
CA VAL A 498 -24.24 40.45 -27.74
C VAL A 498 -25.01 41.66 -27.17
N PRO A 499 -26.16 41.45 -26.50
CA PRO A 499 -26.61 42.30 -25.40
C PRO A 499 -26.58 41.55 -24.04
N PRO A 500 -26.39 42.27 -22.92
CA PRO A 500 -26.17 41.69 -21.61
C PRO A 500 -27.47 41.38 -20.85
N MET A 501 -27.35 40.41 -19.93
CA MET A 501 -28.07 40.21 -18.66
C MET A 501 -29.44 40.89 -18.45
N GLN A 502 -30.44 40.08 -18.08
CA GLN A 502 -31.36 40.44 -17.00
C GLN A 502 -31.86 39.20 -16.24
N ALA A 503 -31.88 39.35 -14.91
CA ALA A 503 -32.40 38.40 -13.95
C ALA A 503 -33.89 38.64 -13.67
N ALA A 504 -34.65 37.56 -13.45
CA ALA A 504 -35.91 37.49 -12.68
C ALA A 504 -36.23 35.98 -12.53
N SER A 505 -36.23 35.36 -11.35
CA SER A 505 -37.22 35.41 -10.25
C SER A 505 -38.68 35.20 -10.69
N ASN A 506 -39.22 33.98 -10.48
CA ASN A 506 -40.52 33.66 -9.86
C ASN A 506 -40.94 32.22 -10.25
N THR A 507 -41.05 31.30 -9.28
CA THR A 507 -42.28 30.91 -8.55
C THR A 507 -43.41 30.43 -9.45
N GLY A 508 -43.86 29.18 -9.25
CA GLY A 508 -45.10 28.70 -9.87
C GLY A 508 -45.26 27.18 -9.92
N ASN A 509 -45.93 26.63 -8.92
CA ASN A 509 -46.50 25.27 -8.87
C ASN A 509 -47.31 24.91 -10.12
N GLY A 510 -47.37 23.62 -10.48
CA GLY A 510 -48.40 23.16 -11.40
C GLY A 510 -48.35 21.69 -11.87
N VAL A 511 -48.90 20.80 -11.05
CA VAL A 511 -49.83 19.70 -11.42
C VAL A 511 -49.35 18.50 -12.28
N GLN A 512 -49.66 17.33 -11.68
CA GLN A 512 -49.73 15.95 -12.16
C GLN A 512 -50.23 15.71 -13.61
N VAL A 513 -49.63 14.71 -14.25
CA VAL A 513 -50.34 13.81 -15.18
C VAL A 513 -50.03 12.36 -14.81
N ILE A 514 -51.10 11.63 -14.49
CA ILE A 514 -51.20 10.19 -14.29
C ILE A 514 -51.23 9.53 -15.67
N ASN A 515 -50.50 8.42 -15.86
CA ASN A 515 -50.92 7.38 -16.80
C ASN A 515 -50.58 6.00 -16.25
N THR A 516 -51.64 5.37 -15.77
CA THR A 516 -51.80 3.95 -15.47
C THR A 516 -51.86 3.15 -16.78
N PHE A 517 -51.11 2.04 -16.85
CA PHE A 517 -51.50 0.88 -17.65
C PHE A 517 -51.22 -0.38 -16.85
N GLN A 518 -52.23 -1.24 -16.74
CA GLN A 518 -52.23 -2.45 -15.96
C GLN A 518 -52.72 -3.62 -16.84
N VAL A 519 -52.07 -4.78 -16.64
CA VAL A 519 -52.47 -6.21 -16.83
C VAL A 519 -52.69 -6.77 -18.27
N PRO A 520 -52.64 -8.13 -18.51
CA PRO A 520 -52.36 -9.24 -17.58
C PRO A 520 -51.54 -10.49 -18.03
N SER A 521 -51.07 -11.19 -16.99
CA SER A 521 -51.13 -12.65 -16.70
C SER A 521 -50.27 -13.73 -17.41
N SER A 522 -49.52 -14.43 -16.54
CA SER A 522 -49.51 -15.89 -16.29
C SER A 522 -48.79 -16.87 -17.23
N ALA A 523 -47.82 -17.60 -16.66
CA ALA A 523 -47.75 -19.06 -16.76
C ALA A 523 -46.87 -19.66 -15.63
N HIS A 524 -47.35 -20.77 -15.06
CA HIS A 524 -46.74 -21.55 -13.99
C HIS A 524 -45.67 -22.56 -14.47
N ILE A 525 -44.74 -22.82 -13.55
CA ILE A 525 -43.68 -23.86 -13.36
C ILE A 525 -44.05 -25.30 -13.83
N PRO A 526 -43.07 -26.21 -14.09
CA PRO A 526 -42.52 -27.03 -12.99
C PRO A 526 -41.01 -27.36 -13.06
N ALA A 527 -40.47 -27.68 -11.89
CA ALA A 527 -39.11 -28.14 -11.63
C ALA A 527 -38.90 -29.64 -11.90
N SER A 528 -37.68 -30.06 -12.28
CA SER A 528 -37.14 -31.41 -12.02
C SER A 528 -35.62 -31.54 -12.26
N GLN A 529 -34.87 -31.65 -11.15
CA GLN A 529 -33.82 -32.65 -10.80
C GLN A 529 -32.53 -32.89 -11.65
N PRO A 530 -31.45 -33.41 -11.00
CA PRO A 530 -30.05 -33.14 -11.32
C PRO A 530 -29.33 -34.29 -12.06
N ILE A 531 -28.25 -33.98 -12.80
CA ILE A 531 -27.37 -35.00 -13.40
C ILE A 531 -25.89 -34.68 -13.13
N LEU A 532 -25.32 -35.54 -12.29
CA LEU A 532 -23.99 -36.17 -12.30
C LEU A 532 -22.77 -35.41 -12.85
N ALA A 533 -21.84 -35.18 -11.92
CA ALA A 533 -20.42 -34.95 -12.15
C ALA A 533 -19.77 -36.12 -12.93
N ASN A 534 -19.05 -35.78 -14.00
CA ASN A 534 -18.13 -36.70 -14.66
C ASN A 534 -16.70 -36.16 -14.55
N THR A 535 -15.89 -36.94 -13.85
CA THR A 535 -14.45 -36.83 -13.67
C THR A 535 -13.75 -37.07 -15.01
N ILE A 536 -13.03 -36.07 -15.52
CA ILE A 536 -12.05 -36.26 -16.61
C ILE A 536 -10.65 -36.18 -15.99
N ARG A 537 -9.94 -37.32 -15.99
CA ARG A 537 -8.49 -37.38 -15.77
C ARG A 537 -7.79 -37.29 -17.13
N PRO A 538 -6.77 -36.44 -17.32
CA PRO A 538 -5.85 -36.60 -18.43
C PRO A 538 -4.82 -37.70 -18.08
N LEU A 539 -4.80 -38.73 -18.93
CA LEU A 539 -3.70 -39.67 -19.10
C LEU A 539 -2.54 -38.93 -19.80
N ILE A 540 -1.44 -38.71 -19.09
CA ILE A 540 -0.15 -38.41 -19.71
C ILE A 540 0.66 -39.72 -19.70
N ARG A 541 0.92 -40.27 -20.89
CA ARG A 541 1.94 -41.30 -21.12
C ARG A 541 3.22 -40.59 -21.58
N CYS A 542 4.32 -40.81 -20.87
CA CYS A 542 5.66 -40.64 -21.43
C CYS A 542 6.23 -42.00 -21.88
N PRO A 543 6.95 -42.06 -23.01
CA PRO A 543 7.50 -43.28 -23.56
C PRO A 543 8.90 -43.58 -22.99
N GLY A 544 9.15 -44.86 -22.73
CA GLY A 544 10.51 -45.41 -22.57
C GLY A 544 10.95 -45.60 -21.13
N ASP A 545 10.80 -46.82 -20.61
CA ASP A 545 12.02 -47.58 -20.29
C ASP A 545 11.72 -49.07 -20.15
N LYS A 546 12.51 -49.85 -20.87
CA LYS A 546 12.56 -51.31 -20.78
C LYS A 546 13.73 -51.63 -19.87
N ASN A 547 13.44 -52.02 -18.63
CA ASN A 547 14.11 -53.09 -17.89
C ASN A 547 13.73 -52.98 -16.41
N GLY A 548 13.10 -54.03 -15.90
CA GLY A 548 12.80 -54.17 -14.49
C GLY A 548 14.10 -54.34 -13.68
N ALA A 549 14.33 -53.42 -12.77
CA ALA A 549 15.03 -53.65 -11.52
C ALA A 549 14.50 -52.62 -10.52
N GLY A 550 13.80 -53.08 -9.49
CA GLY A 550 13.27 -52.23 -8.43
C GLY A 550 14.41 -51.60 -7.63
N CYS A 551 14.31 -50.30 -7.40
CA CYS A 551 15.04 -49.58 -6.37
C CYS A 551 14.04 -48.68 -5.64
N GLU A 552 13.61 -49.11 -4.46
CA GLU A 552 12.94 -48.24 -3.50
C GLU A 552 13.97 -47.27 -2.91
N TYR A 553 14.00 -46.04 -3.45
CA TYR A 553 14.64 -44.92 -2.79
C TYR A 553 13.62 -44.29 -1.83
N SER A 554 13.71 -44.60 -0.53
CA SER A 554 12.85 -43.98 0.47
C SER A 554 13.33 -42.57 0.80
N THR A 555 12.42 -41.60 0.72
CA THR A 555 12.60 -40.18 1.10
C THR A 555 13.09 -39.97 2.53
N LYS A 556 13.09 -41.00 3.38
CA LYS A 556 13.59 -40.93 4.76
C LYS A 556 15.12 -40.91 4.89
N GLN A 557 15.87 -41.42 3.91
CA GLN A 557 17.34 -41.45 3.99
C GLN A 557 18.00 -40.14 3.53
N HIS A 558 17.35 -39.37 2.67
CA HIS A 558 17.86 -38.05 2.24
C HIS A 558 17.68 -36.97 3.33
N ALA A 559 16.65 -37.10 4.18
CA ALA A 559 16.42 -36.20 5.31
C ALA A 559 17.49 -36.35 6.42
N ARG A 560 17.90 -37.60 6.72
CA ARG A 560 18.93 -37.87 7.75
C ARG A 560 20.34 -37.42 7.35
N PHE A 561 20.64 -37.34 6.05
CA PHE A 561 21.93 -36.87 5.58
C PHE A 561 22.06 -35.34 5.65
N LYS A 562 20.96 -34.60 5.51
CA LYS A 562 20.93 -33.13 5.66
C LYS A 562 20.98 -32.68 7.13
N GLU A 563 20.34 -33.41 8.06
CA GLU A 563 20.43 -33.12 9.49
C GLU A 563 21.85 -33.33 10.05
N HIS A 564 22.55 -34.38 9.61
CA HIS A 564 23.89 -34.69 10.14
C HIS A 564 25.00 -33.74 9.66
N PHE A 565 24.79 -33.04 8.55
CA PHE A 565 25.74 -32.06 8.02
C PHE A 565 25.55 -30.66 8.65
N ALA A 566 24.32 -30.31 9.03
CA ALA A 566 24.01 -29.04 9.69
C ALA A 566 24.44 -29.02 11.18
N ASP A 567 24.30 -30.15 11.89
CA ASP A 567 24.65 -30.24 13.32
C ASP A 567 26.16 -30.12 13.59
N ASN A 568 27.00 -30.59 12.66
CA ASN A 568 28.46 -30.60 12.86
C ASN A 568 29.10 -29.21 12.67
N HIS A 569 28.53 -28.34 11.83
CA HIS A 569 29.03 -26.96 11.68
C HIS A 569 28.57 -26.04 12.83
N MET A 570 27.44 -26.35 13.47
CA MET A 570 26.88 -25.54 14.56
C MET A 570 27.56 -25.82 15.91
N ARG A 571 28.02 -27.06 16.14
CA ARG A 571 28.82 -27.41 17.33
C ARG A 571 30.17 -26.66 17.37
N THR A 572 30.83 -26.52 16.23
CA THR A 572 32.12 -25.80 16.16
C THR A 572 31.97 -24.30 16.46
N TYR A 573 30.84 -23.70 16.11
CA TYR A 573 30.55 -22.28 16.37
C TYR A 573 30.15 -22.04 17.84
N LEU A 574 29.38 -22.96 18.45
CA LEU A 574 28.95 -22.85 19.85
C LEU A 574 30.06 -23.18 20.86
N ASP A 575 30.98 -24.10 20.54
CA ASP A 575 32.16 -24.37 21.37
C ASP A 575 33.15 -23.19 21.37
N TYR A 576 33.17 -22.37 20.31
CA TYR A 576 33.95 -21.13 20.25
C TYR A 576 33.39 -20.05 21.18
N ILE A 577 32.06 -19.90 21.24
CA ILE A 577 31.38 -18.93 22.11
C ILE A 577 31.42 -19.35 23.59
N CYS A 578 31.26 -20.65 23.88
CA CYS A 578 31.24 -21.15 25.26
C CYS A 578 32.63 -21.17 25.94
N ASN A 579 33.73 -21.25 25.19
CA ASN A 579 35.08 -21.24 25.76
C ASN A 579 35.61 -19.84 26.09
N CYS A 580 35.04 -18.77 25.53
CA CYS A 580 35.37 -17.40 25.92
C CYS A 580 34.73 -16.95 27.25
N GLY A 581 33.76 -17.70 27.78
CA GLY A 581 33.00 -17.33 28.99
C GLY A 581 33.43 -17.99 30.31
N LYS A 582 34.50 -18.78 30.35
CA LYS A 582 34.82 -19.66 31.51
C LYS A 582 36.05 -19.27 32.35
N THR A 583 36.57 -18.07 32.22
CA THR A 583 37.59 -17.55 33.14
C THR A 583 37.21 -16.19 33.67
N PHE A 584 36.34 -16.13 34.69
CA PHE A 584 36.44 -15.18 35.79
C PHE A 584 35.60 -15.72 36.97
N SER A 585 36.30 -16.17 38.02
CA SER A 585 35.69 -16.55 39.29
C SER A 585 35.82 -15.39 40.29
N LYS A 586 34.75 -15.22 41.07
CA LYS A 586 34.65 -14.59 42.41
C LYS A 586 35.92 -13.90 42.94
N ASN A 587 35.90 -12.56 43.02
CA ASN A 587 35.98 -11.84 44.29
C ASN A 587 35.94 -10.30 44.15
N GLU A 588 35.30 -9.70 45.16
CA GLU A 588 35.39 -8.31 45.65
C GLU A 588 34.68 -7.14 44.94
N ARG A 589 33.88 -6.46 45.78
CA ARG A 589 33.26 -5.14 45.59
C ARG A 589 34.31 -4.06 45.88
N GLY A 590 34.42 -3.05 45.02
CA GLY A 590 34.93 -1.75 45.44
C GLY A 590 35.62 -0.91 44.37
N LYS A 591 34.96 0.21 44.02
CA LYS A 591 35.50 1.49 43.52
C LYS A 591 36.17 1.57 42.14
N ARG A 592 35.51 2.42 41.33
CA ARG A 592 36.01 3.52 40.47
C ARG A 592 36.86 3.21 39.23
N ASP A 593 36.47 3.90 38.15
CA ASP A 593 37.25 4.67 37.18
C ASP A 593 38.69 4.22 36.83
N PHE A 594 38.99 4.31 35.53
CA PHE A 594 40.25 4.02 34.84
C PHE A 594 40.52 2.54 34.49
N ALA A 595 40.20 2.16 33.24
CA ALA A 595 41.09 1.41 32.35
C ALA A 595 40.37 1.10 31.01
N MET A 596 40.39 2.05 30.08
CA MET A 596 40.11 1.79 28.66
C MET A 596 41.36 2.18 27.85
N HIS A 597 42.48 1.58 28.21
CA HIS A 597 43.71 1.56 27.43
C HIS A 597 44.39 0.24 27.77
N VAL A 598 44.23 -0.74 26.86
CA VAL A 598 45.00 -1.97 26.58
C VAL A 598 43.99 -2.99 26.04
N TRP A 599 43.48 -2.74 24.83
CA TRP A 599 42.78 -3.78 24.05
C TRP A 599 42.97 -3.54 22.55
N GLU A 600 44.22 -3.28 22.14
CA GLU A 600 44.57 -3.17 20.72
C GLU A 600 45.82 -3.99 20.31
N ASP A 601 46.53 -4.66 21.22
CA ASP A 601 47.81 -5.30 20.89
C ASP A 601 47.81 -6.83 20.84
N SER A 602 46.64 -7.49 20.92
CA SER A 602 46.58 -8.97 20.99
C SER A 602 45.91 -9.65 19.79
N CYS A 603 45.46 -8.92 18.76
CA CYS A 603 44.77 -9.50 17.60
C CYS A 603 45.59 -9.55 16.30
N THR A 604 46.91 -9.34 16.35
CA THR A 604 47.80 -9.43 15.18
C THR A 604 48.70 -10.66 15.14
N ARG A 605 48.44 -11.71 15.93
CA ARG A 605 49.01 -13.06 15.75
C ARG A 605 48.08 -14.16 16.29
N ALA A 606 47.14 -14.59 15.46
CA ALA A 606 46.50 -15.92 15.52
C ALA A 606 45.99 -16.29 14.12
#